data_AF-A0A9E0NME9-F1
#
_entry.id   AF-A0A9E0NME9-F1
#
_cell.length_a   1.000
_cell.length_b   1.000
_cell.length_c   1.000
_cell.angle_alpha   90.00
_cell.angle_beta   90.00
_cell.angle_gamma   90.00
#
_symmetry.space_group_name_H-M   'P 1'
#
loop_
_entity.id
_entity.type
_entity.pdbx_description
1 polymer ?
#
loop_
_entity_poly.entity_id
_entity_poly.type
_entity_poly.pdbx_seq_one_letter_code
_entity_poly.pdbx_strand_id
1 'polypeptide(L)'
;MALGLLAEVMGWTSDTEAVPAHEYAWLRLMSSIKYDGYADFRAGVRFLESLAIWLKQFDAADRPTAYDFVKRRLVYISLSEMLRLIENFVPEVVT
;
A
#
# COMPACT_ATOMS: atom_id res chain seq x y z
N MET A 1 3.93 -3.60 -14.30
CA MET A 1 4.82 -2.45 -14.06
C MET A 1 5.08 -2.22 -12.58
N ALA A 2 4.08 -1.90 -11.76
CA ALA A 2 4.27 -1.56 -10.33
C ALA A 2 5.14 -2.52 -9.49
N LEU A 3 4.93 -3.84 -9.61
CA LEU A 3 5.72 -4.82 -8.86
C LEU A 3 7.19 -4.88 -9.28
N GLY A 4 7.49 -4.61 -10.55
CA GLY A 4 8.87 -4.56 -11.02
C GLY A 4 9.60 -3.34 -10.47
N LEU A 5 8.91 -2.19 -10.41
CA LEU A 5 9.43 -0.97 -9.79
C LEU A 5 9.72 -1.18 -8.29
N LEU A 6 8.80 -1.84 -7.58
CA LEU A 6 9.01 -2.15 -6.17
C LEU A 6 10.22 -3.08 -5.97
N ALA A 7 10.36 -4.11 -6.81
CA ALA A 7 11.50 -5.02 -6.77
C ALA A 7 12.83 -4.31 -7.02
N GLU A 8 12.87 -3.37 -7.97
CA GLU A 8 14.03 -2.53 -8.23
C GLU A 8 14.39 -1.64 -7.04
N VAL A 9 13.39 -0.94 -6.47
CA VAL A 9 13.60 -0.08 -5.28
C VAL A 9 14.10 -0.89 -4.09
N MET A 10 13.64 -2.13 -3.94
CA MET A 10 14.04 -3.01 -2.84
C MET A 10 15.35 -3.77 -3.11
N GLY A 11 15.94 -3.68 -4.30
CA GLY A 11 17.17 -4.41 -4.64
C GLY A 11 16.96 -5.92 -4.78
N TRP A 12 15.74 -6.36 -5.09
CA TRP A 12 15.33 -7.76 -5.18
C TRP A 12 15.81 -8.50 -6.45
N THR A 13 16.72 -7.88 -7.22
CA THR A 13 17.12 -8.30 -8.57
C THR A 13 18.45 -9.06 -8.64
N SER A 14 19.12 -9.36 -7.53
CA SER A 14 20.47 -9.97 -7.56
C SER A 14 20.62 -11.14 -6.58
N ASP A 15 20.54 -12.37 -7.13
CA ASP A 15 21.10 -13.68 -6.72
C ASP A 15 21.15 -14.17 -5.25
N THR A 16 20.77 -13.38 -4.24
CA THR A 16 20.87 -13.80 -2.83
C THR A 16 19.50 -13.96 -2.16
N GLU A 17 18.49 -13.20 -2.57
CA GLU A 17 17.13 -13.29 -2.04
C GLU A 17 16.12 -13.06 -3.16
N ALA A 18 15.89 -14.10 -3.97
CA ALA A 18 14.71 -14.11 -4.83
C ALA A 18 13.50 -13.91 -3.92
N VAL A 19 12.77 -12.81 -4.13
CA VAL A 19 11.57 -12.49 -3.37
C VAL A 19 10.66 -13.70 -3.42
N PRO A 20 10.29 -14.25 -2.25
CA PRO A 20 9.46 -15.43 -2.25
C PRO A 20 8.16 -15.13 -3.00
N ALA A 21 7.72 -16.06 -3.85
CA ALA A 21 6.48 -15.89 -4.63
C ALA A 21 5.26 -15.54 -3.75
N HIS A 22 5.29 -15.94 -2.48
CA HIS A 22 4.28 -15.58 -1.49
C HIS A 22 4.21 -14.07 -1.19
N GLU A 23 5.34 -13.36 -1.24
CA GLU A 23 5.39 -11.92 -0.95
C GLU A 23 4.76 -11.12 -2.09
N TYR A 24 5.06 -11.50 -3.33
CA TYR A 24 4.39 -10.95 -4.51
C TYR A 24 2.88 -11.22 -4.51
N ALA A 25 2.48 -12.44 -4.13
CA ALA A 25 1.07 -12.81 -4.02
C ALA A 25 0.37 -11.98 -2.93
N TRP A 26 1.00 -11.81 -1.77
CA TRP A 26 0.48 -10.99 -0.68
C TRP A 26 0.32 -9.52 -1.11
N LEU A 27 1.34 -8.94 -1.75
CA LEU A 27 1.30 -7.56 -2.25
C LEU A 27 0.18 -7.33 -3.26
N ARG A 28 0.00 -8.25 -4.20
CA ARG A 28 -1.11 -8.17 -5.17
C ARG A 28 -2.45 -8.25 -4.47
N LEU A 29 -2.63 -9.22 -3.57
CA LEU A 29 -3.87 -9.44 -2.84
C LEU A 29 -4.25 -8.23 -2.00
N MET A 30 -3.29 -7.65 -1.26
CA MET A 30 -3.53 -6.48 -0.43
C MET A 30 -3.81 -5.23 -1.27
N SER A 31 -3.07 -5.03 -2.36
CA SER A 31 -3.33 -3.93 -3.31
C SER A 31 -4.76 -4.03 -3.85
N SER A 32 -5.19 -5.20 -4.33
CA SER A 32 -6.50 -5.36 -4.96
C SER A 32 -7.67 -5.31 -3.98
N ILE A 33 -7.52 -5.86 -2.78
CA ILE A 33 -8.64 -5.98 -1.81
C ILE A 33 -8.76 -4.73 -0.94
N LYS A 34 -7.64 -4.20 -0.47
CA LYS A 34 -7.64 -3.10 0.50
C LYS A 34 -7.43 -1.79 -0.25
N TYR A 35 -6.28 -1.61 -0.87
CA TYR A 35 -5.85 -0.24 -1.12
C TYR A 35 -6.39 0.35 -2.43
N ASP A 36 -6.44 -0.40 -3.53
CA ASP A 36 -6.88 0.12 -4.84
C ASP A 36 -8.39 0.49 -4.88
N GLY A 37 -9.17 0.14 -3.84
CA GLY A 37 -10.58 0.51 -3.70
C GLY A 37 -10.85 1.90 -3.13
N TYR A 38 -9.82 2.65 -2.73
CA TYR A 38 -9.99 4.01 -2.20
C TYR A 38 -10.43 4.97 -3.31
N ALA A 39 -11.67 5.46 -3.22
CA ALA A 39 -12.25 6.48 -4.11
C ALA A 39 -12.08 6.22 -5.62
N ASP A 40 -12.11 4.96 -6.03
CA ASP A 40 -11.97 4.52 -7.43
C ASP A 40 -10.66 5.00 -8.10
N PHE A 41 -9.62 5.29 -7.29
CA PHE A 41 -8.29 5.81 -7.67
C PHE A 41 -8.28 6.35 -9.10
N ARG A 42 -8.97 7.48 -9.32
CA ARG A 42 -9.23 8.01 -10.67
C ARG A 42 -7.95 7.95 -11.50
N ALA A 43 -7.95 7.06 -12.49
CA ALA A 43 -6.91 6.82 -13.48
C ALA A 43 -5.48 7.19 -13.03
N GLY A 44 -4.84 6.35 -12.22
CA GLY A 44 -3.38 6.17 -12.36
C GLY A 44 -2.48 6.32 -11.13
N VAL A 45 -2.99 6.28 -9.90
CA VAL A 45 -2.12 6.13 -8.72
C VAL A 45 -2.45 4.79 -8.06
N ARG A 46 -1.57 3.80 -8.19
CA ARG A 46 -1.79 2.47 -7.58
C ARG A 46 -1.05 2.37 -6.25
N PHE A 47 -1.61 1.66 -5.27
CA PHE A 47 -0.98 1.51 -3.95
C PHE A 47 0.49 1.09 -4.04
N LEU A 48 0.79 0.09 -4.88
CA LEU A 48 2.15 -0.43 -5.06
C LEU A 48 3.11 0.61 -5.65
N GLU A 49 2.62 1.52 -6.50
CA GLU A 49 3.44 2.59 -7.09
C GLU A 49 3.72 3.68 -6.06
N SER A 50 2.71 4.09 -5.29
CA SER A 50 2.89 5.00 -4.15
C SER A 50 3.83 4.43 -3.11
N LEU A 51 3.73 3.14 -2.80
CA LEU A 51 4.62 2.45 -1.88
C LEU A 51 6.06 2.44 -2.40
N ALA A 52 6.27 2.13 -3.68
CA ALA A 52 7.60 2.15 -4.28
C ALA A 52 8.22 3.56 -4.28
N ILE A 53 7.44 4.60 -4.61
CA ILE A 53 7.88 6.00 -4.56
C ILE A 53 8.24 6.42 -3.13
N TRP A 54 7.47 5.97 -2.13
CA TRP A 54 7.74 6.26 -0.72
C TRP A 54 9.00 5.56 -0.23
N LEU A 55 9.15 4.26 -0.51
CA LEU A 55 10.34 3.49 -0.10
C LEU A 55 11.64 4.00 -0.74
N LYS A 56 11.57 4.56 -1.94
CA LYS A 56 12.74 5.16 -2.63
C LYS A 56 13.34 6.34 -1.86
N GLN A 57 12.60 6.97 -0.95
CA GLN A 57 13.09 8.09 -0.15
C GLN A 57 14.02 7.66 0.99
N PHE A 58 14.07 6.37 1.30
CA PHE A 58 14.93 5.81 2.35
C PHE A 58 16.24 5.25 1.77
N ASP A 59 17.26 5.23 2.62
CA ASP A 59 18.50 4.50 2.36
C ASP A 59 18.22 3.02 2.16
N ALA A 60 19.01 2.36 1.32
CA ALA A 60 18.77 0.97 0.94
C ALA A 60 18.70 0.02 2.14
N ALA A 61 19.46 0.30 3.20
CA ALA A 61 19.46 -0.47 4.45
C ALA A 61 18.15 -0.34 5.25
N ASP A 62 17.43 0.77 5.13
CA ASP A 62 16.23 1.07 5.91
C ASP A 62 14.93 0.64 5.21
N ARG A 63 14.98 0.42 3.89
CA ARG A 63 13.81 0.03 3.08
C ARG A 63 13.11 -1.24 3.59
N PRO A 64 13.81 -2.31 4.01
CA PRO A 64 13.15 -3.50 4.57
C PRO A 64 12.35 -3.18 5.84
N THR A 65 12.88 -2.33 6.71
CA THR A 65 12.21 -1.90 7.95
C THR A 65 10.97 -1.06 7.66
N ALA A 66 11.08 -0.10 6.74
CA ALA A 66 9.95 0.73 6.30
C ALA A 66 8.86 -0.11 5.62
N TYR A 67 9.25 -1.11 4.82
CA TYR A 67 8.34 -2.04 4.18
C TYR A 67 7.59 -2.91 5.21
N ASP A 68 8.30 -3.47 6.19
CA ASP A 68 7.69 -4.29 7.25
C ASP A 68 6.71 -3.47 8.11
N PHE A 69 7.01 -2.18 8.34
CA PHE A 69 6.08 -1.26 8.99
C PHE A 69 4.76 -1.16 8.21
N VAL A 70 4.81 -0.91 6.91
CA VAL A 70 3.59 -0.84 6.08
C VAL A 70 2.85 -2.17 6.10
N LYS A 71 3.57 -3.29 5.99
CA LYS A 71 2.98 -4.63 5.98
C LYS A 71 2.26 -4.98 7.27
N ARG A 72 2.82 -4.62 8.42
CA ARG A 72 2.33 -5.06 9.74
C ARG A 72 1.53 -4.04 10.51
N ARG A 73 1.74 -2.75 10.24
CA ARG A 73 1.18 -1.65 11.05
C ARG A 73 0.21 -0.76 10.28
N LEU A 74 0.23 -0.77 8.95
CA LEU A 74 -0.71 0.04 8.19
C LEU A 74 -2.14 -0.53 8.33
N VAL A 75 -2.99 0.24 8.99
CA VAL A 75 -4.41 -0.06 9.12
C VAL A 75 -5.12 0.49 7.90
N TYR A 76 -5.84 -0.39 7.21
CA TYR A 76 -6.72 0.00 6.13
C TYR A 76 -8.12 0.28 6.69
N ILE A 77 -8.68 1.44 6.31
CA ILE A 77 -10.08 1.81 6.57
C ILE A 77 -10.75 1.93 5.20
N SER A 78 -11.78 1.13 4.96
CA SER A 78 -12.53 1.18 3.71
C SER A 78 -13.33 2.48 3.58
N LEU A 79 -13.70 2.84 2.35
CA LEU A 79 -14.54 4.01 2.11
C LEU A 79 -15.86 3.94 2.89
N SER A 80 -16.49 2.76 2.95
CA SER A 80 -17.72 2.56 3.72
C SER A 80 -17.52 2.73 5.23
N GLU A 81 -16.43 2.22 5.79
CA GLU A 81 -16.10 2.42 7.21
C GLU A 81 -15.81 3.89 7.51
N MET A 82 -15.11 4.58 6.60
CA MET A 82 -14.85 6.01 6.71
C MET A 82 -16.15 6.83 6.66
N LEU A 83 -17.04 6.54 5.72
CA LEU A 83 -18.34 7.21 5.61
C LEU A 83 -19.19 6.97 6.86
N ARG A 84 -19.22 5.74 7.37
CA ARG A 84 -19.92 5.42 8.62
C ARG A 84 -19.34 6.17 9.82
N LEU A 85 -18.02 6.36 9.86
CA LEU A 85 -17.37 7.16 10.89
C LEU A 85 -17.78 8.64 10.75
N ILE A 86 -17.82 9.19 9.54
CA ILE A 86 -18.27 10.58 9.34
C ILE A 86 -19.72 10.76 9.80
N GLU A 87 -20.63 9.86 9.39
CA GLU A 87 -22.05 9.89 9.78
C GLU A 87 -22.24 9.86 11.30
N ASN A 88 -21.45 9.06 12.02
CA ASN A 88 -21.57 8.95 13.47
C ASN A 88 -21.04 10.18 14.24
N PHE A 89 -20.10 10.93 13.66
CA PHE A 89 -19.42 12.04 14.33
C PHE A 89 -19.90 13.42 13.89
N VAL A 90 -20.54 13.52 12.71
CA VAL A 90 -21.12 14.77 12.22
C VAL A 90 -22.63 14.72 12.44
N PRO A 91 -23.19 15.48 13.40
CA PRO A 91 -24.63 15.51 13.62
C PRO A 91 -25.34 16.07 12.38
N GLU A 92 -26.37 15.39 11.90
CA GLU A 92 -27.32 15.97 10.95
C GLU A 92 -28.04 17.13 11.63
N VAL A 93 -27.59 18.36 11.39
CA VAL A 93 -28.30 19.55 11.85
C VAL A 93 -29.53 19.71 10.95
N VAL A 94 -30.69 19.30 11.45
CA VAL A 94 -31.97 19.62 10.82
C VAL A 94 -32.29 21.09 11.15
N THR A 95 -32.04 21.98 10.19
CA THR A 95 -32.53 23.38 10.21
C THR A 95 -33.96 23.48 9.72
#